data_AF-A0A1G5IDN7-F1
#
_entry.id   AF-A0A1G5IDN7-F1
#
_cell.length_a   1.000
_cell.length_b   1.000
_cell.length_c   1.000
_cell.angle_alpha   90.00
_cell.angle_beta   90.00
_cell.angle_gamma   90.00
#
_symmetry.space_group_name_H-M   'P 1'
#
loop_
_entity.id
_entity.type
_entity.pdbx_description
1 polymer ?
#
loop_
_entity_poly.entity_id
_entity_poly.type
_entity_poly.pdbx_seq_one_letter_code
_entity_poly.pdbx_strand_id
1 'polypeptide(L)'
;MTQTYTYSPRPVGGPISFAIKGDTLIVDSGRKVHEVRLGAVHTVRMTYEPGRIGQKSFRTKVTMSDGKNFTFSSLSWKSLVEAQELTAEYRAFARNLCEAIVKANPQARFIAGKPWWLWASTTVVAVLSLFMMAYLIWQALRMGSTGVALIGALLAVVGVWQIEPMVRLNKPRLFSSGALPEELMPKAG
;
A
#
# COMPACT_ATOMS: atom_id res chain seq x y z
N MET A 1 8.90 14.01 22.11
CA MET A 1 8.66 14.82 20.89
C MET A 1 7.34 14.40 20.30
N THR A 2 6.46 15.35 20.00
CA THR A 2 5.17 15.07 19.33
C THR A 2 5.41 15.10 17.84
N GLN A 3 5.20 13.97 17.15
CA GLN A 3 5.32 13.94 15.69
C GLN A 3 3.93 13.91 15.08
N THR A 4 3.68 14.83 14.14
CA THR A 4 2.40 14.98 13.46
C THR A 4 2.56 14.67 11.97
N TYR A 5 1.58 13.99 11.39
CA TYR A 5 1.49 13.66 9.98
C TYR A 5 0.08 13.96 9.48
N THR A 6 -0.04 14.82 8.48
CA THR A 6 -1.33 15.23 7.92
C THR A 6 -1.35 14.94 6.44
N TYR A 7 -2.41 14.30 5.97
CA TYR A 7 -2.59 13.99 4.56
C TYR A 7 -4.05 14.03 4.15
N SER A 8 -4.30 14.28 2.86
CA SER A 8 -5.64 14.29 2.28
C SER A 8 -5.90 12.99 1.54
N PRO A 9 -6.80 12.10 2.04
CA PRO A 9 -7.03 10.79 1.44
C PRO A 9 -7.84 10.84 0.14
N ARG A 10 -8.58 11.93 -0.09
CA ARG A 10 -9.48 12.10 -1.24
C ARG A 10 -9.31 13.51 -1.81
N PRO A 11 -9.54 13.69 -3.12
CA PRO A 11 -9.55 15.02 -3.73
C PRO A 11 -10.64 15.94 -3.15
N VAL A 12 -11.75 15.35 -2.71
CA VAL A 12 -12.86 16.04 -2.05
C VAL A 12 -13.01 15.46 -0.64
N GLY A 13 -12.59 16.23 0.36
CA GLY A 13 -12.63 15.87 1.78
C GLY A 13 -11.61 16.66 2.60
N GLY A 14 -11.88 16.83 3.91
CA GLY A 14 -10.93 17.46 4.82
C GLY A 14 -9.68 16.59 5.05
N PRO A 15 -8.53 17.20 5.39
CA PRO A 15 -7.31 16.46 5.70
C PRO A 15 -7.48 15.63 6.98
N ILE A 16 -6.77 14.51 7.06
CA ILE A 16 -6.69 13.68 8.26
C ILE A 16 -5.31 13.89 8.88
N SER A 17 -5.27 14.23 10.16
CA SER A 17 -4.05 14.44 10.92
C SER A 17 -3.84 13.31 11.93
N PHE A 18 -2.60 12.86 12.07
CA PHE A 18 -2.16 11.85 13.01
C PHE A 18 -1.07 12.46 13.86
N ALA A 19 -1.19 12.37 15.19
CA ALA A 19 -0.15 12.83 16.10
C ALA A 19 0.21 11.72 17.10
N ILE A 20 1.50 11.47 17.28
CA ILE A 20 2.00 10.54 18.30
C ILE A 20 2.40 11.37 19.52
N LYS A 21 1.72 11.15 20.66
CA LYS A 21 1.99 11.81 21.94
C LYS A 21 2.27 10.77 23.01
N GLY A 22 3.55 10.44 23.19
CA GLY A 22 3.97 9.37 24.10
C GLY A 22 3.39 8.02 23.63
N ASP A 23 2.58 7.39 24.49
CA ASP A 23 1.97 6.09 24.23
C ASP A 23 0.55 6.18 23.61
N THR A 24 0.15 7.37 23.16
CA THR A 24 -1.15 7.61 22.54
C THR A 24 -0.98 8.11 21.11
N LEU A 25 -1.76 7.53 20.20
CA LEU A 25 -1.99 8.03 18.86
C LEU A 25 -3.27 8.86 18.84
N ILE A 26 -3.17 10.10 18.41
CA ILE A 26 -4.30 10.99 18.20
C ILE A 26 -4.59 11.02 16.70
N VAL A 27 -5.81 10.66 16.31
CA VAL A 27 -6.27 10.67 14.92
C VAL A 27 -7.39 11.68 14.80
N ASP A 28 -7.10 12.78 14.11
CA ASP A 28 -8.08 13.79 13.77
C ASP A 28 -8.54 13.61 12.32
N SER A 29 -9.79 13.18 12.16
CA SER A 29 -10.42 13.00 10.84
C SER A 29 -11.15 14.25 10.32
N GLY A 30 -11.00 15.39 11.01
CA GLY A 30 -11.76 16.62 10.79
C GLY A 30 -13.20 16.57 11.30
N ARG A 31 -13.82 15.38 11.35
CA ARG A 31 -15.16 15.16 11.93
C ARG A 31 -15.13 14.70 13.38
N LYS A 32 -14.12 13.88 13.72
CA LYS A 32 -13.92 13.29 15.04
C LYS A 32 -12.43 13.18 15.33
N VAL A 33 -12.09 13.46 16.58
CA VAL A 33 -10.76 13.21 17.15
C VAL A 33 -10.84 11.91 17.95
N HIS A 34 -9.97 10.97 17.62
CA HIS A 34 -9.84 9.69 18.31
C HIS A 34 -8.49 9.62 18.99
N GLU A 35 -8.50 9.47 20.31
CA GLU A 35 -7.31 9.15 21.09
C GLU A 35 -7.27 7.65 21.35
N VAL A 36 -6.23 6.98 20.88
CA VAL A 36 -6.08 5.54 20.98
C VAL A 36 -4.71 5.18 21.53
N ARG A 37 -4.69 4.29 22.53
CA ARG A 37 -3.44 3.83 23.14
C ARG A 37 -2.68 2.96 22.15
N LEU A 38 -1.39 3.21 21.97
CA LEU A 38 -0.51 2.41 21.11
C LEU A 38 -0.41 0.96 21.60
N GLY A 39 -0.53 0.73 22.90
CA GLY A 39 -0.58 -0.61 23.49
C GLY A 39 -1.80 -1.44 23.05
N ALA A 40 -2.87 -0.79 22.59
CA ALA A 40 -4.05 -1.48 22.05
C ALA A 40 -3.90 -1.86 20.58
N VAL A 41 -2.78 -1.52 19.92
CA VAL A 41 -2.54 -1.92 18.53
C VAL A 41 -2.32 -3.42 18.46
N HIS A 42 -3.14 -4.10 17.67
CA HIS A 42 -3.05 -5.54 17.43
C HIS A 42 -2.27 -5.86 16.15
N THR A 43 -2.50 -5.09 15.08
CA THR A 43 -1.86 -5.34 13.79
C THR A 43 -1.57 -4.05 13.03
N VAL A 44 -0.37 -3.94 12.48
CA VAL A 44 0.02 -2.91 11.54
C VAL A 44 0.24 -3.57 10.18
N ARG A 45 -0.50 -3.14 9.17
CA ARG A 45 -0.40 -3.66 7.80
C ARG A 45 0.07 -2.60 6.83
N MET A 46 1.20 -2.83 6.17
CA MET A 46 1.71 -1.96 5.11
C MET A 46 1.40 -2.59 3.74
N THR A 47 0.83 -1.84 2.82
CA THR A 47 0.40 -2.32 1.50
C THR A 47 0.88 -1.37 0.41
N TYR A 48 1.21 -1.92 -0.76
CA TYR A 48 1.51 -1.15 -1.96
C TYR A 48 0.28 -1.03 -2.83
N GLU A 49 -0.13 0.20 -3.12
CA GLU A 49 -1.18 0.51 -4.08
C GLU A 49 -0.51 1.20 -5.29
N PRO A 50 -0.60 0.63 -6.50
CA PRO A 50 -0.22 1.39 -7.68
C PRO A 50 -1.14 2.62 -7.76
N GLY A 51 -0.53 3.80 -7.76
CA GLY A 51 -1.26 5.05 -7.96
C GLY A 51 -1.63 5.24 -9.43
N ARG A 52 -1.90 6.49 -9.82
CA ARG A 52 -1.95 6.85 -11.25
C ARG A 52 -0.60 6.54 -11.90
N ILE A 53 -0.59 6.41 -13.23
CA ILE A 53 0.61 6.16 -14.05
C ILE A 53 1.79 7.00 -13.53
N GLY A 54 2.84 6.34 -13.04
CA GLY A 54 4.06 6.96 -12.53
C GLY A 54 4.09 7.26 -11.02
N GLN A 55 2.96 7.24 -10.30
CA GLN A 55 2.90 7.51 -8.86
C GLN A 55 2.76 6.22 -8.05
N LYS A 56 3.52 6.11 -6.96
CA LYS A 56 3.50 4.95 -6.06
C LYS A 56 2.84 5.33 -4.74
N SER A 57 1.74 4.66 -4.40
CA SER A 57 1.05 4.88 -3.13
C SER A 57 1.39 3.75 -2.15
N PHE A 58 1.89 4.13 -0.98
CA PHE A 58 2.11 3.21 0.13
C PHE A 58 1.09 3.51 1.20
N ARG A 59 0.41 2.47 1.69
CA ARG A 59 -0.68 2.60 2.66
C ARG A 59 -0.35 1.79 3.89
N THR A 60 -0.48 2.41 5.06
CA THR A 60 -0.40 1.73 6.36
C THR A 60 -1.76 1.72 7.02
N LYS A 61 -2.21 0.52 7.39
CA LYS A 61 -3.44 0.28 8.14
C LYS A 61 -3.09 -0.24 9.53
N VAL A 62 -3.49 0.49 10.56
CA VAL A 62 -3.36 0.11 11.97
C VAL A 62 -4.70 -0.43 12.44
N THR A 63 -4.71 -1.62 13.03
CA THR A 63 -5.90 -2.27 13.58
C THR A 63 -5.69 -2.46 15.07
N MET A 64 -6.66 -1.99 15.85
CA MET A 64 -6.69 -2.03 17.30
C MET A 64 -7.37 -3.31 17.79
N SER A 65 -7.14 -3.67 19.05
CA SER A 65 -7.78 -4.80 19.74
C SER A 65 -9.28 -4.60 19.92
N ASP A 66 -9.76 -3.36 19.97
CA ASP A 66 -11.18 -3.01 20.03
C ASP A 66 -11.90 -3.08 18.66
N GLY A 67 -11.21 -3.49 17.60
CA GLY A 67 -11.73 -3.58 16.24
C GLY A 67 -11.67 -2.27 15.45
N LYS A 68 -11.31 -1.13 16.08
CA LYS A 68 -11.09 0.12 15.34
C LYS A 68 -9.89 -0.02 14.42
N ASN A 69 -9.97 0.62 13.26
CA ASN A 69 -8.85 0.69 12.35
C ASN A 69 -8.66 2.09 11.79
N PHE A 70 -7.40 2.46 11.61
CA PHE A 70 -6.98 3.73 11.07
C PHE A 70 -6.04 3.47 9.90
N THR A 71 -6.14 4.28 8.87
CA THR A 71 -5.33 4.12 7.67
C THR A 71 -4.73 5.46 7.30
N PHE A 72 -3.47 5.45 6.91
CA PHE A 72 -2.78 6.59 6.32
C PHE A 72 -1.98 6.18 5.08
N SER A 73 -1.75 7.11 4.15
CA SER A 73 -1.09 6.84 2.88
C SER A 73 -0.01 7.87 2.55
N SER A 74 1.05 7.45 1.86
CA SER A 74 2.12 8.33 1.38
C SER A 74 1.67 9.32 0.30
N LEU A 75 0.47 9.16 -0.26
CA LEU A 75 -0.10 10.05 -1.25
C LEU A 75 -1.11 10.99 -0.59
N SER A 76 -0.96 12.29 -0.83
CA SER A 76 -1.86 13.34 -0.34
C SER A 76 -2.45 14.12 -1.51
N TRP A 77 -3.77 14.27 -1.56
CA TRP A 77 -4.43 15.06 -2.58
C TRP A 77 -4.37 16.56 -2.25
N LYS A 78 -3.83 17.35 -3.18
CA LYS A 78 -3.90 18.82 -3.12
C LYS A 78 -5.11 19.37 -3.87
N SER A 79 -5.52 18.72 -4.96
CA SER A 79 -6.65 19.13 -5.79
C SER A 79 -7.31 17.94 -6.49
N LEU A 80 -8.33 18.18 -7.32
CA LEU A 80 -8.99 17.14 -8.15
C LEU A 80 -8.02 16.41 -9.11
N VAL A 81 -6.93 17.07 -9.48
CA VAL A 81 -5.96 16.60 -10.48
C VAL A 81 -4.56 16.43 -9.93
N GLU A 82 -4.24 17.04 -8.79
CA GLU A 82 -2.90 17.03 -8.22
C GLU A 82 -2.83 16.21 -6.93
N ALA A 83 -1.95 15.22 -6.94
CA ALA A 83 -1.57 14.43 -5.79
C ALA A 83 -0.07 14.57 -5.54
N GLN A 84 0.29 14.82 -4.28
CA GLN A 84 1.65 14.97 -3.80
C GLN A 84 2.10 13.68 -3.09
N GLU A 85 3.29 13.19 -3.42
CA GLU A 85 3.94 12.10 -2.69
C GLU A 85 4.68 12.66 -1.47
N LEU A 86 4.24 12.28 -0.27
CA LEU A 86 4.85 12.64 1.02
C LEU A 86 5.86 11.57 1.43
N THR A 87 6.94 11.42 0.67
CA THR A 87 7.84 10.26 0.79
C THR A 87 8.64 10.27 2.10
N ALA A 88 9.27 11.39 2.41
CA ALA A 88 10.11 11.55 3.61
C ALA A 88 9.27 11.61 4.89
N GLU A 89 8.16 12.36 4.87
CA GLU A 89 7.27 12.53 6.01
C GLU A 89 6.57 11.22 6.36
N TYR A 90 6.09 10.49 5.35
CA TYR A 90 5.49 9.17 5.55
C TYR A 90 6.49 8.18 6.12
N ARG A 91 7.73 8.12 5.60
CA ARG A 91 8.76 7.22 6.11
C ARG A 91 9.11 7.54 7.56
N ALA A 92 9.33 8.82 7.88
CA ALA A 92 9.65 9.25 9.23
C ALA A 92 8.51 8.95 10.23
N PHE A 93 7.27 9.19 9.83
CA PHE A 93 6.10 8.92 10.67
C PHE A 93 5.85 7.42 10.84
N ALA A 94 5.89 6.63 9.76
CA ALA A 94 5.69 5.18 9.82
C ALA A 94 6.74 4.50 10.70
N ARG A 95 8.00 4.94 10.62
CA ARG A 95 9.08 4.43 11.47
C ARG A 95 8.82 4.70 12.95
N ASN A 96 8.60 5.96 13.29
CA ASN A 96 8.37 6.35 14.69
C ASN A 96 7.10 5.71 15.26
N LEU A 97 6.06 5.55 14.44
CA LEU A 97 4.85 4.83 14.83
C LEU A 97 5.15 3.37 15.17
N CYS A 98 5.91 2.66 14.31
CA CYS A 98 6.28 1.26 14.57
C CYS A 98 7.13 1.12 15.83
N GLU A 99 8.13 1.99 16.02
CA GLU A 99 8.97 2.02 17.22
C GLU A 99 8.14 2.26 18.50
N ALA A 100 7.22 3.23 18.47
CA ALA A 100 6.34 3.54 19.59
C ALA A 100 5.35 2.40 19.90
N ILE A 101 4.81 1.73 18.87
CA ILE A 101 3.92 0.57 19.04
C ILE A 101 4.65 -0.59 19.71
N VAL A 102 5.88 -0.90 19.30
CA VAL A 102 6.64 -2.02 19.88
C VAL A 102 6.97 -1.77 21.34
N LYS A 103 7.30 -0.53 21.67
CA LYS A 103 7.55 -0.12 23.05
C LYS A 103 6.31 -0.31 23.93
N ALA A 104 5.12 -0.02 23.40
CA ALA A 104 3.86 -0.14 24.14
C ALA A 104 3.23 -1.55 24.10
N ASN A 105 3.42 -2.29 23.01
CA ASN A 105 2.94 -3.67 22.80
C ASN A 105 3.92 -4.48 21.94
N PRO A 106 4.83 -5.25 22.56
CA PRO A 106 5.76 -6.13 21.86
C PRO A 106 5.07 -7.28 21.08
N GLN A 107 3.80 -7.59 21.38
CA GLN A 107 3.05 -8.65 20.70
C GLN A 107 2.32 -8.16 19.43
N ALA A 108 2.42 -6.87 19.09
CA ALA A 108 1.80 -6.32 17.90
C ALA A 108 2.35 -7.01 16.62
N ARG A 109 1.45 -7.39 15.71
CA ARG A 109 1.84 -8.06 14.46
C ARG A 109 2.06 -7.06 13.34
N PHE A 110 3.23 -7.10 12.72
CA PHE A 110 3.58 -6.27 11.57
C PHE A 110 3.53 -7.10 10.28
N ILE A 111 2.63 -6.73 9.37
CA ILE A 111 2.32 -7.49 8.16
C ILE A 111 2.53 -6.59 6.93
N ALA A 112 3.33 -7.03 5.98
CA ALA A 112 3.47 -6.41 4.68
C ALA A 112 2.59 -7.14 3.66
N GLY A 113 2.01 -6.39 2.73
CA GLY A 113 1.19 -6.90 1.64
C GLY A 113 -0.31 -7.07 1.95
N LYS A 114 -1.03 -7.54 0.92
CA LYS A 114 -2.48 -7.76 0.96
C LYS A 114 -2.82 -9.03 1.74
N PRO A 115 -4.08 -9.18 2.24
CA PRO A 115 -4.53 -10.44 2.83
C PRO A 115 -4.30 -11.61 1.86
N TRP A 116 -3.91 -12.78 2.37
CA TRP A 116 -3.54 -13.93 1.54
C TRP A 116 -4.61 -14.25 0.49
N TRP A 117 -5.89 -14.28 0.86
CA TRP A 117 -6.98 -14.57 -0.07
C TRP A 117 -7.12 -13.51 -1.17
N LEU A 118 -6.98 -12.23 -0.83
CA LEU A 118 -7.07 -11.14 -1.80
C LEU A 118 -5.86 -11.12 -2.73
N TRP A 119 -4.66 -11.37 -2.19
CA TRP A 119 -3.46 -11.51 -3.01
C TRP A 119 -3.58 -12.71 -3.95
N ALA A 120 -3.92 -13.89 -3.43
CA ALA A 120 -4.07 -15.12 -4.20
C ALA A 120 -5.13 -14.98 -5.30
N SER A 121 -6.29 -14.40 -5.01
CA SER A 121 -7.32 -14.19 -6.04
C SER A 121 -6.83 -13.26 -7.15
N THR A 122 -6.18 -12.15 -6.81
CA THR A 122 -5.61 -11.23 -7.81
C THR A 122 -4.50 -11.88 -8.64
N THR A 123 -3.64 -12.70 -8.01
CA THR A 123 -2.57 -13.42 -8.69
C THR A 123 -3.14 -14.49 -9.63
N VAL A 124 -4.16 -15.25 -9.20
CA VAL A 124 -4.82 -16.26 -10.04
C VAL A 124 -5.47 -15.60 -11.26
N VAL A 125 -6.22 -14.51 -11.08
CA VAL A 125 -6.84 -13.79 -12.20
C VAL A 125 -5.80 -13.23 -13.17
N ALA A 126 -4.69 -12.68 -12.65
CA ALA A 126 -3.59 -12.18 -13.47
C ALA A 126 -2.93 -13.30 -14.30
N VAL A 127 -2.64 -14.44 -13.66
CA VAL A 127 -2.04 -15.60 -14.32
C VAL A 127 -2.98 -16.17 -15.38
N LEU A 128 -4.27 -16.32 -15.08
CA LEU A 128 -5.27 -16.77 -16.05
C LEU A 128 -5.40 -15.82 -17.24
N SER A 129 -5.38 -14.52 -16.99
CA SER A 129 -5.39 -13.50 -18.05
C SER A 129 -4.17 -13.60 -18.97
N LEU A 130 -2.98 -13.82 -18.40
CA LEU A 130 -1.75 -14.03 -19.17
C LEU A 130 -1.79 -15.34 -19.97
N PHE A 131 -2.32 -16.43 -19.41
CA PHE A 131 -2.52 -17.68 -20.14
C PHE A 131 -3.50 -17.51 -21.30
N MET A 132 -4.62 -16.81 -21.08
CA MET A 132 -5.58 -16.51 -22.14
C MET A 132 -4.93 -15.67 -23.24
N MET A 133 -4.12 -14.67 -22.89
CA MET A 133 -3.37 -13.88 -23.85
C MET A 133 -2.38 -14.73 -24.66
N ALA A 134 -1.63 -15.61 -23.99
CA ALA A 134 -0.70 -16.53 -24.65
C ALA A 134 -1.43 -17.47 -25.62
N TYR A 135 -2.61 -17.96 -25.24
CA TYR A 135 -3.47 -18.76 -26.11
C TYR A 135 -3.93 -17.97 -27.34
N LEU A 136 -4.35 -16.72 -27.18
CA LEU A 136 -4.75 -15.86 -28.31
C LEU A 136 -3.59 -15.57 -29.27
N ILE A 137 -2.39 -15.33 -28.74
CA ILE A 137 -1.17 -15.16 -29.55
C ILE A 137 -0.87 -16.43 -30.34
N TRP A 138 -0.93 -17.59 -29.68
CA TRP A 138 -0.71 -18.88 -30.33
C TRP A 138 -1.75 -19.14 -31.42
N GLN A 139 -3.03 -18.85 -31.16
CA GLN A 139 -4.10 -18.95 -32.14
C GLN A 139 -3.88 -18.00 -33.34
N ALA A 140 -3.43 -16.77 -33.09
CA ALA A 140 -3.13 -15.80 -34.16
C ALA A 140 -1.99 -16.28 -35.07
N LEU A 141 -0.95 -16.90 -34.50
CA LEU A 141 0.13 -17.54 -35.26
C LEU A 141 -0.39 -18.70 -36.11
N ARG A 142 -1.29 -19.52 -35.57
CA ARG A 142 -1.93 -20.63 -36.32
C ARG A 142 -2.76 -20.14 -37.51
N MET A 143 -3.36 -18.96 -37.40
CA MET A 143 -4.14 -18.32 -38.48
C MET A 143 -3.26 -17.53 -39.47
N GLY A 144 -1.93 -17.56 -39.31
CA GLY A 144 -0.99 -16.82 -40.18
C GLY A 144 -0.96 -15.31 -39.96
N SER A 145 -1.64 -14.80 -38.92
CA SER A 145 -1.71 -13.36 -38.63
C SER A 145 -0.57 -12.93 -37.71
N THR A 146 0.63 -12.79 -38.30
CA THR A 146 1.84 -12.38 -37.57
C THR A 146 1.72 -11.00 -36.92
N GLY A 147 1.01 -10.06 -37.55
CA GLY A 147 0.76 -8.73 -36.99
C GLY A 147 -0.01 -8.76 -35.68
N VAL A 148 -1.08 -9.54 -35.60
CA VAL A 148 -1.89 -9.71 -34.38
C VAL A 148 -1.09 -10.41 -33.29
N ALA A 149 -0.31 -11.43 -33.65
CA ALA A 149 0.56 -12.13 -32.71
C ALA A 149 1.63 -11.20 -32.10
N LEU A 150 2.25 -10.33 -32.90
CA LEU A 150 3.25 -9.37 -32.43
C LEU A 150 2.64 -8.32 -31.50
N ILE A 151 1.48 -7.77 -31.84
CA ILE A 151 0.76 -6.82 -30.97
C ILE A 151 0.37 -7.51 -29.65
N GLY A 152 -0.16 -8.72 -29.71
CA GLY A 152 -0.50 -9.51 -28.52
C GLY A 152 0.72 -9.78 -27.64
N ALA A 153 1.85 -10.13 -28.23
CA ALA A 153 3.11 -10.35 -27.50
C ALA A 153 3.59 -9.07 -26.81
N LEU A 154 3.53 -7.93 -27.50
CA LEU A 154 3.92 -6.64 -26.92
C LEU A 154 3.01 -6.26 -25.74
N LEU A 155 1.69 -6.45 -25.89
CA LEU A 155 0.73 -6.24 -24.81
C LEU A 155 0.96 -7.20 -23.62
N ALA A 156 1.32 -8.45 -23.87
CA ALA A 156 1.64 -9.41 -22.83
C ALA A 156 2.88 -8.97 -22.02
N VAL A 157 3.94 -8.52 -22.69
CA VAL A 157 5.14 -8.00 -22.03
C VAL A 157 4.83 -6.77 -21.17
N VAL A 158 4.08 -5.81 -21.71
CA VAL A 158 3.66 -4.62 -20.95
C VAL A 158 2.78 -5.00 -19.76
N GLY A 159 1.87 -5.98 -19.94
CA GLY A 159 1.02 -6.50 -18.88
C GLY A 159 1.83 -7.13 -17.75
N VAL A 160 2.82 -7.98 -18.06
CA VAL A 160 3.72 -8.57 -17.07
C VAL A 160 4.46 -7.48 -16.30
N TRP A 161 5.02 -6.50 -16.99
CA TRP A 161 5.76 -5.40 -16.36
C TRP A 161 4.88 -4.57 -15.41
N GLN A 162 3.60 -4.37 -15.73
CA GLN A 162 2.64 -3.68 -14.86
C GLN A 162 2.22 -4.52 -13.66
N ILE A 163 1.99 -5.82 -13.85
CA ILE A 163 1.48 -6.74 -12.82
C ILE A 163 2.58 -7.15 -11.83
N GLU A 164 3.83 -7.31 -12.29
CA GLU A 164 4.97 -7.77 -11.49
C GLU A 164 5.12 -6.99 -10.16
N PRO A 165 5.22 -5.65 -10.13
CA PRO A 165 5.34 -4.91 -8.87
C PRO A 165 4.11 -5.08 -7.98
N MET A 166 2.90 -5.20 -8.54
CA MET A 166 1.70 -5.42 -7.76
C MET A 166 1.73 -6.76 -7.04
N VAL A 167 2.14 -7.84 -7.71
CA VAL A 167 2.18 -9.18 -7.13
C VAL A 167 3.36 -9.32 -6.16
N ARG A 168 4.54 -8.83 -6.54
CA ARG A 168 5.77 -8.94 -5.75
C ARG A 168 5.70 -8.12 -4.46
N LEU A 169 5.29 -6.85 -4.55
CA LEU A 169 5.25 -5.96 -3.39
C LEU A 169 4.06 -6.24 -2.45
N ASN A 170 2.96 -6.77 -2.97
CA ASN A 170 1.80 -7.11 -2.14
C ASN A 170 1.79 -8.53 -1.59
N LYS A 171 2.85 -9.32 -1.80
CA LYS A 171 2.97 -10.66 -1.23
C LYS A 171 2.90 -10.57 0.31
N PRO A 172 1.97 -11.29 0.97
CA PRO A 172 1.85 -11.25 2.42
C PRO A 172 3.13 -11.77 3.08
N ARG A 173 3.78 -10.94 3.90
CA ARG A 173 4.93 -11.32 4.71
C ARG A 173 4.85 -10.71 6.10
N LEU A 174 5.31 -11.43 7.12
CA LEU A 174 5.54 -10.84 8.43
C LEU A 174 6.87 -10.07 8.40
N PHE A 175 6.93 -8.92 9.05
CA PHE A 175 8.18 -8.17 9.21
C PHE A 175 8.39 -7.78 10.68
N SER A 176 9.63 -7.51 11.07
CA SER A 176 9.94 -6.99 12.40
C SER A 176 9.91 -5.46 12.35
N SER A 177 9.46 -4.81 13.42
CA SER A 177 9.37 -3.36 13.51
C SER A 177 10.69 -2.61 13.27
N GLY A 178 11.82 -3.24 13.60
CA GLY A 178 13.17 -2.71 13.34
C GLY A 178 13.66 -2.89 11.90
N ALA A 179 12.95 -3.67 11.08
CA ALA A 179 13.26 -3.92 9.68
C ALA A 179 12.03 -3.57 8.82
N LEU A 180 11.71 -2.27 8.77
CA LEU A 180 10.67 -1.78 7.88
C LEU A 180 10.97 -2.24 6.44
N PRO A 181 9.99 -2.84 5.75
CA PRO A 181 10.20 -3.34 4.40
C PRO A 181 10.53 -2.17 3.47
N GLU A 182 11.81 -2.02 3.10
CA GLU A 182 12.30 -0.93 2.26
C GLU A 182 11.57 -0.85 0.92
N GLU A 183 11.16 -2.01 0.40
CA GLU A 183 10.39 -2.15 -0.84
C GLU A 183 8.97 -1.57 -0.74
N LEU A 184 8.43 -1.45 0.49
CA LEU A 184 7.14 -0.85 0.80
C LEU A 184 7.27 0.56 1.38
N MET A 185 8.46 1.16 1.24
CA MET A 185 8.69 2.55 1.52
C MET A 185 9.04 3.28 0.22
N PRO A 186 8.52 4.50 0.00
CA PRO A 186 8.90 5.28 -1.16
C PRO A 186 10.41 5.55 -1.11
N LYS A 187 11.15 5.21 -2.17
CA LYS A 187 12.58 5.54 -2.24
C LYS A 187 12.71 7.07 -2.20
N ALA A 188 13.57 7.58 -1.32
CA ALA A 188 13.93 8.99 -1.40
C ALA A 188 14.66 9.16 -2.74
N GLY A 189 14.19 10.12 -3.55
CA GLY A 189 14.86 10.52 -4.78
C GLY A 189 16.13 11.29 -4.49
#